data_AF-A0A8H7XID2-F1
#
_entry.id   AF-A0A8H7XID2-F1
#
_cell.length_a   1.000
_cell.length_b   1.000
_cell.length_c   1.000
_cell.angle_alpha   90.00
_cell.angle_beta   90.00
_cell.angle_gamma   90.00
#
_symmetry.space_group_name_H-M   'P 1'
#
loop_
_entity.id
_entity.type
_entity.pdbx_description
1 polymer ?
#
loop_
_entity_poly.entity_id
_entity_poly.type
_entity_poly.pdbx_seq_one_letter_code
_entity_poly.pdbx_strand_id
1 'polypeptide(L)'
;MQFSSVLVPLLASTVAADLHTRLICLNYSQSVLGPGTSTAATNDPATIAACNAYRRRNTGTKQWDTCPDCTVIQVNQIKECESLGKHLGGDEFNYYCKQNGANASA
;
A
#
# COMPACT_ATOMS: atom_id res chain seq x y z
N MET A 1 50.91 17.78 1.70
CA MET A 1 49.94 16.67 1.84
C MET A 1 48.73 17.06 1.02
N GLN A 2 48.49 16.39 -0.11
CA GLN A 2 47.39 16.70 -1.02
C GLN A 2 46.32 15.63 -0.79
N PHE A 3 45.21 16.00 -0.16
CA PHE A 3 44.09 15.09 0.11
C PHE A 3 43.24 14.98 -1.17
N SER A 4 43.49 13.95 -1.98
CA SER A 4 42.57 13.58 -3.08
C SER A 4 41.26 13.09 -2.49
N SER A 5 40.22 13.92 -2.55
CA SER A 5 38.86 13.53 -2.16
C SER A 5 38.26 12.67 -3.27
N VAL A 6 38.15 11.36 -3.01
CA VAL A 6 37.42 10.42 -3.88
C VAL A 6 35.92 10.64 -3.64
N LEU A 7 35.25 11.31 -4.59
CA LEU A 7 33.79 11.37 -4.64
C LEU A 7 33.27 10.00 -5.09
N VAL A 8 32.70 9.23 -4.16
CA VAL A 8 31.94 8.00 -4.45
C VAL A 8 30.51 8.43 -4.77
N PRO A 9 30.04 8.31 -6.03
CA PRO A 9 28.65 8.60 -6.33
C PRO A 9 27.77 7.53 -5.69
N LEU A 10 26.96 7.91 -4.70
CA LEU A 10 25.87 7.06 -4.22
C LEU A 10 24.88 6.89 -5.36
N LEU A 11 24.83 5.68 -5.92
CA LEU A 11 23.77 5.25 -6.84
C LEU A 11 22.45 5.25 -6.08
N ALA A 12 21.70 6.34 -6.17
CA ALA A 12 20.33 6.40 -5.66
C ALA A 12 19.45 5.50 -6.55
N SER A 13 19.09 4.32 -6.05
CA SER A 13 18.14 3.43 -6.71
C SER A 13 16.76 4.10 -6.70
N THR A 14 16.33 4.64 -7.83
CA THR A 14 14.97 5.19 -7.99
C THR A 14 13.99 4.04 -8.19
N VAL A 15 13.65 3.34 -7.11
CA VAL A 15 12.44 2.50 -7.10
C VAL A 15 11.25 3.43 -7.25
N ALA A 16 10.59 3.37 -8.41
CA ALA A 16 9.30 4.02 -8.59
C ALA A 16 8.26 3.17 -7.85
N ALA A 17 7.81 3.66 -6.69
CA ALA A 17 6.67 3.05 -6.01
C ALA A 17 5.40 3.38 -6.79
N ASP A 18 4.52 2.39 -6.95
CA ASP A 18 3.14 2.63 -7.39
C ASP A 18 2.40 3.30 -6.22
N LEU A 19 2.14 4.60 -6.37
CA LEU A 19 1.52 5.43 -5.35
C LEU A 19 0.06 5.71 -5.70
N HIS A 20 -0.81 5.40 -4.77
CA HIS A 20 -2.24 5.50 -4.93
C HIS A 20 -2.80 6.59 -4.02
N THR A 21 -3.93 7.17 -4.43
CA THR A 21 -4.72 8.02 -3.54
C THR A 21 -5.69 7.21 -2.71
N ARG A 22 -6.06 6.01 -3.18
CA ARG A 22 -7.05 5.13 -2.55
C ARG A 22 -6.66 3.69 -2.74
N LEU A 23 -6.83 2.88 -1.69
CA LEU A 23 -6.64 1.44 -1.74
C LEU A 23 -7.69 0.71 -0.88
N ILE A 24 -8.03 -0.49 -1.31
CA ILE A 24 -8.93 -1.44 -0.63
C ILE A 24 -8.24 -2.80 -0.48
N CYS A 25 -8.69 -3.59 0.49
CA CYS A 25 -8.31 -5.00 0.58
C CYS A 25 -9.37 -5.89 -0.07
N LEU A 26 -8.94 -6.95 -0.77
CA LEU A 26 -9.79 -7.87 -1.51
C LEU A 26 -9.64 -9.31 -1.01
N ASN A 27 -10.75 -10.04 -1.00
CA ASN A 27 -10.80 -11.49 -0.90
C ASN A 27 -11.13 -12.11 -2.25
N TYR A 28 -10.44 -13.19 -2.59
CA TYR A 28 -10.73 -13.97 -3.78
C TYR A 28 -11.56 -15.20 -3.40
N SER A 29 -12.61 -15.45 -4.16
CA SER A 29 -13.37 -16.69 -4.11
C SER A 29 -13.26 -17.40 -5.46
N GLN A 30 -13.23 -18.74 -5.43
CA GLN A 30 -13.30 -19.53 -6.66
C GLN A 30 -14.58 -19.12 -7.39
N SER A 31 -14.43 -18.65 -8.63
CA SER A 31 -15.57 -18.25 -9.44
C SER A 31 -16.29 -19.49 -9.96
N VAL A 32 -17.61 -19.40 -10.05
CA VAL A 32 -18.46 -20.42 -10.70
C VAL A 32 -18.24 -20.51 -12.21
N LEU A 33 -17.47 -19.58 -12.79
CA LEU A 33 -17.14 -19.54 -14.22
C LEU A 33 -16.08 -20.57 -14.65
N GLY A 34 -15.49 -21.31 -13.69
CA GLY A 34 -14.63 -22.45 -13.96
C GLY A 34 -13.25 -22.38 -13.29
N PRO A 35 -12.45 -23.46 -13.37
CA PRO A 35 -11.10 -23.52 -12.83
C PRO A 35 -10.22 -22.38 -13.36
N GLY A 36 -9.46 -21.73 -12.48
CA GLY A 36 -8.59 -20.60 -12.83
C GLY A 36 -9.29 -19.22 -12.87
N THR A 37 -10.60 -19.14 -12.66
CA THR A 37 -11.31 -17.86 -12.51
C THR A 37 -11.63 -17.58 -11.04
N SER A 38 -11.40 -16.35 -10.58
CA SER A 38 -11.72 -15.91 -9.22
C SER A 38 -12.60 -14.66 -9.26
N THR A 39 -13.56 -14.57 -8.35
CA THR A 39 -14.27 -13.31 -8.07
C THR A 39 -13.57 -12.59 -6.93
N ALA A 40 -13.49 -11.26 -7.03
CA ALA A 40 -12.97 -10.41 -5.96
C ALA A 40 -14.13 -9.77 -5.20
N ALA A 41 -14.11 -9.87 -3.88
CA ALA A 41 -14.99 -9.16 -2.98
C ALA A 41 -14.17 -8.22 -2.08
N THR A 42 -14.73 -7.07 -1.71
CA THR A 42 -14.07 -6.16 -0.78
C THR A 42 -14.02 -6.76 0.63
N ASN A 43 -12.95 -6.43 1.35
CA ASN A 43 -12.75 -6.84 2.74
C ASN A 43 -12.57 -5.60 3.60
N ASP A 44 -13.69 -5.01 4.01
CA ASP A 44 -13.73 -3.78 4.82
C ASP A 44 -12.97 -3.91 6.16
N PRO A 45 -13.11 -5.00 6.94
CA PRO A 45 -12.31 -5.20 8.16
C PRO A 45 -10.80 -5.16 7.90
N ALA A 46 -10.33 -5.87 6.87
CA ALA A 46 -8.92 -5.84 6.50
C ALA A 46 -8.48 -4.45 6.00
N THR A 47 -9.33 -3.75 5.26
CA THR A 47 -9.05 -2.39 4.77
C THR A 47 -8.88 -1.40 5.91
N ILE A 48 -9.77 -1.44 6.91
CA ILE A 48 -9.68 -0.60 8.11
C ILE A 48 -8.38 -0.90 8.87
N ALA A 49 -8.05 -2.17 9.06
CA ALA A 49 -6.86 -2.58 9.79
C ALA A 49 -5.57 -2.17 9.05
N ALA A 50 -5.52 -2.39 7.73
CA ALA A 50 -4.41 -2.00 6.88
C ALA A 50 -4.21 -0.48 6.87
N CYS A 51 -5.28 0.30 6.68
CA CYS A 51 -5.20 1.76 6.70
C CYS A 51 -4.70 2.30 8.04
N ASN A 52 -5.16 1.72 9.15
CA ASN A 52 -4.69 2.09 10.48
C ASN A 52 -3.21 1.77 10.70
N ALA A 53 -2.72 0.64 10.18
CA ALA A 53 -1.31 0.30 10.21
C ALA A 53 -0.48 1.27 9.35
N TYR A 54 -0.94 1.55 8.13
CA TYR A 54 -0.27 2.44 7.18
C TYR A 54 -0.19 3.89 7.68
N ARG A 55 -1.26 4.39 8.32
CA ARG A 55 -1.28 5.71 8.97
C ARG A 55 -0.21 5.86 10.07
N ARG A 56 0.13 4.77 10.76
CA ARG A 56 1.16 4.75 11.81
C ARG A 56 2.56 4.45 11.27
N ARG A 57 2.70 4.29 9.95
CA ARG A 57 3.96 3.94 9.31
C ARG A 57 4.94 5.11 9.38
N ASN A 58 6.19 4.78 9.71
CA ASN A 58 7.34 5.68 9.67
C ASN A 58 8.61 4.86 9.49
N THR A 59 8.89 4.45 8.24
CA THR A 59 9.96 3.48 7.92
C THR A 59 11.18 4.09 7.22
N GLY A 60 11.18 5.40 6.99
CA GLY A 60 12.18 6.06 6.18
C GLY A 60 11.75 7.46 5.75
N THR A 61 12.35 7.97 4.68
CA THR A 61 12.18 9.34 4.20
C THR A 61 11.48 9.45 2.85
N LYS A 62 11.07 8.32 2.25
CA LYS A 62 10.36 8.30 0.98
C LYS A 62 8.88 8.64 1.19
N GLN A 63 8.19 9.03 0.12
CA GLN A 63 6.79 9.45 0.19
C GLN A 63 5.89 8.39 0.86
N TRP A 64 6.09 7.11 0.55
CA TRP A 64 5.32 5.99 1.11
C TRP A 64 5.85 5.45 2.45
N ASP A 65 6.95 5.99 2.96
CA ASP A 65 7.45 5.60 4.28
C ASP A 65 6.62 6.18 5.43
N THR A 66 5.80 7.19 5.13
CA THR A 66 4.88 7.84 6.06
C THR A 66 3.52 8.03 5.40
N CYS A 67 2.45 8.16 6.19
CA CYS A 67 1.16 8.57 5.67
C CYS A 67 0.42 9.49 6.65
N PRO A 68 0.82 10.77 6.71
CA PRO A 68 0.27 11.72 7.67
C PRO A 68 -1.21 12.06 7.40
N ASP A 69 -1.68 11.82 6.18
CA ASP A 69 -3.03 12.12 5.71
C ASP A 69 -3.90 10.87 5.46
N CYS A 70 -3.39 9.67 5.79
CA CYS A 70 -4.16 8.44 5.63
C CYS A 70 -5.43 8.47 6.49
N THR A 71 -6.57 8.21 5.88
CA THR A 71 -7.86 8.11 6.57
C THR A 71 -8.71 6.99 5.99
N VAL A 72 -9.55 6.38 6.83
CA VAL A 72 -10.58 5.46 6.35
C VAL A 72 -11.78 6.28 5.92
N ILE A 73 -12.18 6.16 4.66
CA ILE A 73 -13.40 6.75 4.11
C ILE A 73 -14.41 5.65 3.74
N GLN A 74 -15.64 6.07 3.41
CA GLN A 74 -16.65 5.18 2.88
C GLN A 74 -17.13 5.69 1.52
N VAL A 75 -17.02 4.85 0.49
CA VAL A 75 -17.47 5.14 -0.87
C VAL A 75 -18.37 4.00 -1.30
N ASN A 76 -19.62 4.29 -1.70
CA ASN A 76 -20.59 3.27 -2.14
C ASN A 76 -20.70 2.06 -1.19
N GLN A 77 -20.73 2.32 0.13
CA GLN A 77 -20.77 1.31 1.20
C GLN A 77 -19.51 0.45 1.38
N ILE A 78 -18.44 0.73 0.64
CA ILE A 78 -17.13 0.08 0.77
C ILE A 78 -16.21 0.97 1.61
N LYS A 79 -15.40 0.37 2.49
CA LYS A 79 -14.33 1.10 3.19
C LYS A 79 -13.10 1.18 2.32
N GLU A 80 -12.54 2.38 2.19
CA GLU A 80 -11.30 2.64 1.46
C GLU A 80 -10.31 3.35 2.37
N CYS A 81 -9.01 3.10 2.17
CA CYS A 81 -7.96 3.96 2.73
C CYS A 81 -7.65 5.06 1.75
N GLU A 82 -7.77 6.32 2.15
CA GLU A 82 -7.47 7.48 1.31
C GLU A 82 -6.25 8.24 1.82
N SER A 83 -5.39 8.69 0.89
CA SER A 83 -4.33 9.67 1.07
C SER A 83 -4.33 10.61 -0.13
N LEU A 84 -4.72 11.87 0.07
CA LEU A 84 -4.72 12.88 -0.99
C LEU A 84 -3.29 13.23 -1.43
N GLY A 85 -2.32 13.08 -0.52
CA GLY A 85 -0.90 13.26 -0.73
C GLY A 85 -0.21 12.08 -1.43
N LYS A 86 -0.94 11.06 -1.90
CA LYS A 86 -0.39 9.88 -2.58
C LYS A 86 0.69 9.16 -1.75
N HIS A 87 0.44 8.95 -0.47
CA HIS A 87 1.37 8.25 0.40
C HIS A 87 1.20 6.72 0.36
N LEU A 88 0.15 6.20 -0.28
CA LEU A 88 -0.16 4.77 -0.27
C LEU A 88 0.65 4.00 -1.33
N GLY A 89 1.72 3.33 -0.92
CA GLY A 89 2.44 2.34 -1.72
C GLY A 89 1.68 1.01 -1.82
N GLY A 90 1.48 0.53 -3.05
CA GLY A 90 0.71 -0.68 -3.33
C GLY A 90 1.25 -1.94 -2.65
N ASP A 91 2.57 -2.18 -2.74
CA ASP A 91 3.22 -3.37 -2.18
C ASP A 91 3.10 -3.41 -0.66
N GLU A 92 3.38 -2.29 0.01
CA GLU A 92 3.30 -2.16 1.46
C GLU A 92 1.86 -2.23 1.98
N PHE A 93 0.90 -1.65 1.26
CA PHE A 93 -0.51 -1.75 1.66
C PHE A 93 -1.03 -3.17 1.49
N ASN A 94 -0.65 -3.85 0.40
CA ASN A 94 -0.95 -5.25 0.15
C ASN A 94 -0.40 -6.17 1.27
N TYR A 95 0.80 -5.89 1.76
CA TYR A 95 1.37 -6.59 2.91
C TYR A 95 0.44 -6.52 4.12
N TYR A 96 -0.08 -5.33 4.45
CA TYR A 96 -1.00 -5.19 5.57
C TYR A 96 -2.38 -5.82 5.30
N CYS A 97 -2.88 -5.78 4.06
CA CYS A 97 -4.10 -6.50 3.69
C CYS A 97 -3.95 -8.01 3.99
N LYS A 98 -2.83 -8.62 3.55
CA LYS A 98 -2.55 -10.04 3.79
C LYS A 98 -2.38 -10.37 5.27
N GLN A 99 -1.71 -9.50 6.03
CA GLN A 99 -1.57 -9.66 7.48
C GLN A 99 -2.93 -9.65 8.21
N ASN A 100 -3.94 -9.01 7.62
CA ASN A 100 -5.30 -8.94 8.16
C ASN A 100 -6.29 -9.88 7.45
N GLY A 101 -5.79 -10.93 6.80
CA GLY A 101 -6.60 -12.03 6.27
C GLY A 101 -7.23 -11.78 4.90
N ALA A 102 -6.84 -10.72 4.20
CA ALA A 102 -7.21 -10.52 2.80
C ALA A 102 -6.23 -11.20 1.84
N ASN A 103 -6.63 -11.40 0.58
CA ASN A 103 -5.79 -12.03 -0.43
C ASN A 103 -4.90 -11.01 -1.17
N ALA A 104 -5.41 -9.79 -1.36
CA ALA A 104 -4.73 -8.75 -2.12
C ALA A 104 -5.18 -7.34 -1.69
N SER A 105 -4.54 -6.32 -2.27
CA SER A 105 -5.06 -4.96 -2.35
C SER A 105 -5.40 -4.58 -3.80
N ALA A 106 -6.23 -3.55 -3.96
CA ALA A 106 -6.54 -2.91 -5.24
C ALA A 106 -6.76 -1.40 -5.05
#